data_AF-A0A366VW81-F1
#
_entry.id   AF-A0A366VW81-F1
#
_cell.length_a   1.000
_cell.length_b   1.000
_cell.length_c   1.000
_cell.angle_alpha   90.00
_cell.angle_beta   90.00
_cell.angle_gamma   90.00
#
_symmetry.space_group_name_H-M   'P 1'
#
loop_
_entity.id
_entity.type
_entity.pdbx_description
1 polymer ?
#
loop_
_entity_poly.entity_id
_entity_poly.type
_entity_poly.pdbx_seq_one_letter_code
_entity_poly.pdbx_strand_id
1 'polypeptide(L)'
;MKESLPPQEPQPQSSSHQTKLEMPITPRQKFALFVKNSLQLVSGLLIIFLFLAIAKLIVSYFESTFPSSILGMLMLFVALSLGVIKLSWIEFTGNLVLKYLALLFIPVGVGLINYFELIASHWLVIVFSLFFTTLLTLFMVGHCYQWLIKEKQ
;
A
#
# COMPACT_ATOMS: atom_id res chain seq x y z
N MET A 1 69.60 -21.54 -5.55
CA MET A 1 68.39 -20.87 -5.07
C MET A 1 67.26 -21.89 -5.18
N LYS A 2 66.95 -22.81 -4.24
CA LYS A 2 66.73 -22.68 -2.80
C LYS A 2 65.92 -21.44 -2.44
N GLU A 3 64.62 -21.49 -2.70
CA GLU A 3 63.63 -20.92 -1.78
C GLU A 3 62.61 -22.00 -1.48
N SER A 4 62.75 -22.55 -0.28
CA SER A 4 61.97 -23.61 0.33
C SER A 4 61.18 -22.96 1.45
N LEU A 5 59.85 -22.95 1.34
CA LEU A 5 58.98 -22.80 2.50
C LEU A 5 57.67 -23.58 2.30
N PRO A 6 57.57 -24.82 2.79
CA PRO A 6 56.33 -25.36 3.35
C PRO A 6 56.36 -25.16 4.88
N PRO A 7 55.30 -25.45 5.67
CA PRO A 7 53.87 -25.62 5.39
C PRO A 7 52.98 -24.73 6.30
N GLN A 8 51.77 -24.36 5.86
CA GLN A 8 50.74 -23.76 6.73
C GLN A 8 49.60 -24.77 6.94
N GLU A 9 49.71 -25.55 8.02
CA GLU A 9 48.63 -26.32 8.66
C GLU A 9 49.04 -26.54 10.13
N PRO A 10 48.13 -26.69 11.11
CA PRO A 10 46.73 -26.27 11.25
C PRO A 10 46.51 -25.42 12.53
N GLN A 11 45.47 -24.58 12.59
CA GLN A 11 45.03 -23.96 13.85
C GLN A 11 43.84 -24.74 14.43
N PRO A 12 44.00 -25.49 15.54
CA PRO A 12 42.90 -26.03 16.30
C PRO A 12 42.55 -25.07 17.43
N GLN A 13 41.45 -24.33 17.30
CA GLN A 13 40.80 -23.69 18.45
C GLN A 13 39.32 -24.01 18.49
N SER A 14 39.05 -25.03 19.30
CA SER A 14 37.78 -25.35 19.95
C SER A 14 37.11 -24.11 20.56
N SER A 15 35.88 -23.84 20.13
CA SER A 15 34.77 -23.38 20.98
C SER A 15 33.48 -23.76 20.24
N SER A 16 32.91 -24.95 20.44
CA SER A 16 31.75 -25.14 21.33
C SER A 16 30.91 -23.86 21.51
N HIS A 17 29.61 -23.97 21.21
CA HIS A 17 28.59 -22.90 21.10
C HIS A 17 28.67 -22.17 19.75
N GLN A 18 27.94 -22.56 18.71
CA GLN A 18 26.48 -22.46 18.65
C GLN A 18 25.86 -23.55 17.76
N THR A 19 25.65 -24.73 18.34
CA THR A 19 24.54 -25.63 17.97
C THR A 19 23.26 -25.22 18.73
N LYS A 20 23.12 -23.93 19.09
CA LYS A 20 22.07 -23.49 20.00
C LYS A 20 20.88 -22.90 19.22
N LEU A 21 19.93 -23.80 18.98
CA LEU A 21 18.50 -23.56 18.78
C LEU A 21 18.06 -23.02 17.41
N GLU A 22 18.00 -23.90 16.42
CA GLU A 22 16.82 -23.88 15.54
C GLU A 22 15.59 -24.21 16.40
N MET A 23 14.90 -23.18 16.90
CA MET A 23 13.68 -23.35 17.68
C MET A 23 12.56 -23.91 16.79
N PRO A 24 11.94 -25.06 17.14
CA PRO A 24 10.78 -25.56 16.43
C PRO A 24 9.58 -24.63 16.66
N ILE A 25 9.04 -24.10 15.57
CA ILE A 25 7.81 -23.29 15.58
C ILE A 25 6.64 -24.12 16.13
N THR A 26 6.13 -23.75 17.31
CA THR A 26 5.02 -24.45 17.97
C THR A 26 3.67 -24.11 17.27
N PRO A 27 2.80 -25.09 16.95
CA PRO A 27 1.55 -24.85 16.20
C PRO A 27 0.54 -23.93 16.90
N ARG A 28 0.56 -23.84 18.24
CA ARG A 28 -0.31 -22.94 19.02
C ARG A 28 -0.01 -21.46 18.80
N GLN A 29 1.24 -21.10 18.52
CA GLN A 29 1.61 -19.70 18.26
C GLN A 29 1.12 -19.22 16.89
N LYS A 30 1.16 -20.07 15.86
CA LYS A 30 0.61 -19.74 14.54
C LYS A 30 -0.87 -19.39 14.60
N PHE A 31 -1.64 -20.08 15.44
CA PHE A 31 -3.07 -19.82 15.62
C PHE A 31 -3.34 -18.50 16.35
N ALA A 32 -2.63 -18.22 17.45
CA ALA A 32 -2.74 -16.93 18.16
C ALA A 32 -2.30 -15.76 17.27
N LEU A 33 -1.28 -15.95 16.43
CA LEU A 33 -0.80 -14.97 15.47
C LEU A 33 -1.82 -14.76 14.33
N PHE A 34 -2.47 -15.81 13.85
CA PHE A 34 -3.57 -15.73 12.88
C PHE A 34 -4.78 -14.97 13.43
N VAL A 35 -5.17 -15.22 14.68
CA VAL A 35 -6.26 -14.50 15.35
C VAL A 35 -5.89 -13.03 15.54
N LYS A 36 -4.66 -12.74 15.98
CA LYS A 36 -4.16 -11.36 16.12
C LYS A 36 -4.16 -10.61 14.78
N ASN A 37 -3.70 -11.24 13.70
CA ASN A 37 -3.73 -10.65 12.35
C ASN A 37 -5.15 -10.45 11.83
N SER A 38 -6.07 -11.38 12.11
CA SER A 38 -7.49 -11.24 11.75
C SER A 38 -8.14 -10.07 12.48
N LEU A 39 -7.82 -9.90 13.76
CA LEU A 39 -8.33 -8.79 14.56
C LEU A 39 -7.76 -7.44 14.07
N GLN A 40 -6.47 -7.40 13.73
CA GLN A 40 -5.85 -6.23 13.09
C GLN A 40 -6.50 -5.90 11.73
N LEU A 41 -6.85 -6.92 10.93
CA LEU A 41 -7.52 -6.73 9.64
C LEU A 41 -8.87 -6.02 9.81
N VAL A 42 -9.73 -6.55 10.67
CA VAL A 42 -11.05 -5.98 10.96
C VAL A 42 -10.91 -4.56 11.51
N SER A 43 -9.97 -4.35 12.44
CA SER A 43 -9.73 -3.04 13.05
C SER A 43 -9.24 -2.00 12.03
N GLY A 44 -8.27 -2.36 11.18
CA GLY A 44 -7.77 -1.48 10.14
C GLY A 44 -8.81 -1.17 9.07
N LEU A 45 -9.65 -2.15 8.71
CA LEU A 45 -10.73 -1.95 7.74
C LEU A 45 -11.80 -1.02 8.32
N LEU A 46 -12.16 -1.21 9.59
CA LEU A 46 -13.08 -0.35 10.32
C LEU A 46 -12.56 1.09 10.37
N ILE A 47 -11.26 1.30 10.64
CA ILE A 47 -10.63 2.63 10.61
C ILE A 47 -10.78 3.24 9.21
N ILE A 48 -10.40 2.54 8.14
CA ILE A 48 -10.48 3.08 6.78
C ILE A 48 -11.92 3.47 6.44
N PHE A 49 -12.87 2.59 6.77
CA PHE A 49 -14.30 2.82 6.49
C PHE A 49 -14.88 3.96 7.31
N LEU A 50 -14.45 4.11 8.58
CA LEU A 50 -14.87 5.21 9.45
C LEU A 50 -14.42 6.56 8.87
N PHE A 51 -13.16 6.68 8.46
CA PHE A 51 -12.66 7.91 7.83
C PHE A 51 -13.36 8.21 6.51
N LEU A 52 -13.64 7.18 5.70
CA LEU A 52 -14.43 7.35 4.48
C LEU A 52 -15.86 7.82 4.76
N ALA A 53 -16.51 7.27 5.80
CA ALA A 53 -17.85 7.66 6.21
C ALA A 53 -17.89 9.11 6.72
N ILE A 54 -16.91 9.50 7.54
CA ILE A 54 -16.77 10.89 8.02
C ILE A 54 -16.55 11.84 6.84
N ALA A 55 -15.65 11.50 5.92
CA ALA A 55 -15.42 12.28 4.71
C ALA A 55 -16.68 12.41 3.84
N LYS A 56 -17.47 11.34 3.71
CA LYS A 56 -18.75 11.38 2.99
C LYS A 56 -19.74 12.33 3.65
N LEU A 57 -19.86 12.32 4.99
CA LEU A 57 -20.70 13.26 5.71
C LEU A 57 -20.25 14.70 5.46
N ILE A 58 -18.95 14.98 5.58
CA ILE A 58 -18.37 16.32 5.36
C ILE A 58 -18.64 16.81 3.94
N VAL A 59 -18.37 15.99 2.92
CA VAL A 59 -18.64 16.36 1.52
C VAL A 59 -20.12 16.61 1.28
N SER A 60 -20.99 15.80 1.89
CA SER A 60 -22.45 15.99 1.80
C SER A 60 -22.92 17.29 2.43
N TYR A 61 -22.27 17.78 3.50
CA TYR A 61 -22.60 19.07 4.11
C TYR A 61 -22.07 20.27 3.32
N PHE A 62 -20.93 20.13 2.66
CA PHE A 62 -20.29 21.20 1.90
C PHE A 62 -20.75 21.31 0.43
N GLU A 63 -21.66 20.44 -0.03
CA GLU A 63 -22.10 20.32 -1.44
C GLU A 63 -20.95 20.36 -2.46
N SER A 64 -19.79 19.84 -2.05
CA SER A 64 -18.55 20.01 -2.82
C SER A 64 -18.37 18.89 -3.83
N THR A 65 -17.88 19.20 -5.03
CA THR A 65 -17.66 18.23 -6.12
C THR A 65 -16.49 17.26 -5.85
N PHE A 66 -15.74 17.42 -4.76
CA PHE A 66 -14.59 16.56 -4.49
C PHE A 66 -15.01 15.12 -4.19
N PRO A 67 -14.32 14.12 -4.77
CA PRO A 67 -14.57 12.72 -4.44
C PRO A 67 -14.26 12.45 -2.97
N SER A 68 -15.24 11.92 -2.24
CA SER A 68 -15.13 11.65 -0.79
C SER A 68 -13.97 10.72 -0.44
N SER A 69 -13.57 9.82 -1.35
CA SER A 69 -12.42 8.93 -1.16
C SER A 69 -11.09 9.68 -0.99
N ILE A 70 -10.89 10.77 -1.74
CA ILE A 70 -9.66 11.56 -1.64
C ILE A 70 -9.63 12.30 -0.31
N LEU A 71 -10.77 12.86 0.11
CA LEU A 71 -10.88 13.53 1.41
C LEU A 71 -10.67 12.56 2.57
N GLY A 72 -11.23 11.34 2.50
CA GLY A 72 -11.02 10.31 3.51
C GLY A 72 -9.55 9.88 3.61
N MET A 73 -8.86 9.73 2.48
CA MET A 73 -7.42 9.44 2.46
C MET A 73 -6.60 10.57 3.11
N LEU A 74 -6.90 11.84 2.79
CA LEU A 74 -6.21 12.99 3.37
C LEU A 74 -6.46 13.08 4.88
N MET A 75 -7.69 12.85 5.31
CA MET A 75 -8.06 12.87 6.72
C MET A 75 -7.37 11.75 7.50
N LEU A 76 -7.30 10.54 6.93
CA LEU A 76 -6.56 9.42 7.52
C LEU A 76 -5.06 9.73 7.58
N PHE A 77 -4.49 10.34 6.53
CA PHE A 77 -3.10 10.76 6.49
C PHE A 77 -2.78 11.77 7.61
N VAL A 78 -3.63 12.78 7.81
CA VAL A 78 -3.48 13.75 8.91
C VAL A 78 -3.57 13.05 10.28
N ALA A 79 -4.50 12.12 10.47
CA ALA A 79 -4.63 11.36 11.72
C ALA A 79 -3.40 10.47 12.00
N LEU A 80 -2.79 9.89 10.96
CA LEU A 80 -1.52 9.17 11.06
C LEU A 80 -0.36 10.13 11.39
N SER A 81 -0.30 11.29 10.73
CA SER A 81 0.75 12.29 10.96
C SER A 81 0.71 12.88 12.36
N LEU A 82 -0.48 13.00 12.96
CA LEU A 82 -0.68 13.44 14.34
C LEU A 82 -0.39 12.34 15.37
N GLY A 83 -0.14 11.10 14.92
CA GLY A 83 0.11 9.95 15.81
C GLY A 83 -1.13 9.45 16.55
N VAL A 84 -2.32 9.96 16.23
CA VAL A 84 -3.60 9.50 16.80
C VAL A 84 -3.84 8.04 16.42
N ILE A 85 -3.44 7.65 15.22
CA ILE A 85 -3.56 6.29 14.72
C ILE A 85 -2.17 5.76 14.35
N LYS A 86 -1.79 4.62 14.92
CA LYS A 86 -0.52 3.95 14.61
C LYS A 86 -0.62 3.27 13.24
N LEU A 87 0.37 3.50 12.38
CA LEU A 87 0.47 2.89 11.05
C LEU A 87 0.33 1.35 11.11
N SER A 88 0.89 0.71 12.14
CA SER A 88 0.86 -0.74 12.34
C SER A 88 -0.55 -1.35 12.46
N TRP A 89 -1.59 -0.53 12.70
CA TRP A 89 -2.97 -0.99 12.79
C TRP A 89 -3.63 -1.10 11.41
N ILE A 90 -3.24 -0.27 10.44
CA ILE A 90 -3.83 -0.23 9.10
C ILE A 90 -2.92 -0.92 8.07
N GLU A 91 -1.61 -0.92 8.29
CA GLU A 91 -0.62 -1.41 7.32
C GLU A 91 -0.89 -2.84 6.85
N PHE A 92 -1.21 -3.76 7.77
CA PHE A 92 -1.55 -5.14 7.42
C PHE A 92 -2.80 -5.22 6.52
N THR A 93 -3.86 -4.50 6.90
CA THR A 93 -5.12 -4.45 6.14
C THR A 93 -4.93 -3.82 4.77
N GLY A 94 -4.23 -2.68 4.70
CA GLY A 94 -3.94 -1.97 3.46
C GLY A 94 -3.15 -2.85 2.49
N ASN A 95 -2.06 -3.47 2.95
CA ASN A 95 -1.27 -4.39 2.13
C ASN A 95 -2.10 -5.57 1.61
N LEU A 96 -3.00 -6.11 2.43
CA LEU A 96 -3.87 -7.22 2.01
C LEU A 96 -4.87 -6.77 0.92
N VAL A 97 -5.54 -5.64 1.13
CA VAL A 97 -6.48 -5.08 0.14
C VAL A 97 -5.76 -4.76 -1.16
N LEU A 98 -4.58 -4.14 -1.10
CA LEU A 98 -3.74 -3.86 -2.28
C LEU A 98 -3.33 -5.16 -3.00
N LYS A 99 -2.96 -6.20 -2.26
CA LYS A 99 -2.59 -7.51 -2.83
C LYS A 99 -3.75 -8.16 -3.60
N TYR A 100 -4.98 -8.01 -3.13
CA TYR A 100 -6.18 -8.57 -3.78
C TYR A 100 -6.97 -7.53 -4.60
N LEU A 101 -6.40 -6.35 -4.85
CA LEU A 101 -7.06 -5.26 -5.56
C LEU A 101 -7.42 -5.64 -7.00
N ALA A 102 -6.57 -6.43 -7.67
CA ALA A 102 -6.88 -7.01 -8.98
C ALA A 102 -8.15 -7.89 -8.95
N LEU A 103 -8.38 -8.64 -7.87
CA LEU A 103 -9.59 -9.46 -7.71
C LEU A 103 -10.84 -8.58 -7.53
N LEU A 104 -10.72 -7.44 -6.83
CA LEU A 104 -11.82 -6.48 -6.69
C LEU A 104 -12.16 -5.76 -8.02
N PHE A 105 -11.24 -5.69 -8.98
CA PHE A 105 -11.52 -5.15 -10.30
C PHE A 105 -12.29 -6.10 -11.21
N ILE A 106 -12.25 -7.41 -10.96
CA ILE A 106 -13.01 -8.39 -11.75
C ILE A 106 -14.53 -8.08 -11.74
N PRO A 107 -15.22 -7.94 -10.58
CA PRO A 107 -16.65 -7.65 -10.57
C PRO A 107 -16.98 -6.28 -11.17
N VAL A 108 -16.13 -5.28 -10.97
CA VAL A 108 -16.28 -3.96 -11.60
C VAL A 108 -16.19 -4.07 -13.13
N GLY A 109 -15.23 -4.84 -13.63
CA GLY A 109 -15.05 -5.12 -15.05
C GLY A 109 -16.23 -5.89 -15.66
N VAL A 110 -16.72 -6.93 -14.98
CA VAL A 110 -17.91 -7.68 -15.45
C VAL A 110 -19.14 -6.78 -15.51
N GLY A 111 -19.32 -5.87 -14.55
CA GLY A 111 -20.39 -4.87 -14.61
C GLY A 111 -20.29 -3.94 -15.83
N LEU A 112 -19.08 -3.66 -16.30
CA LEU A 112 -18.82 -2.82 -17.47
C LEU A 112 -19.20 -3.51 -18.79
N ILE A 113 -19.21 -4.85 -18.83
CA ILE A 113 -19.59 -5.63 -20.02
C ILE A 113 -21.04 -5.34 -20.43
N ASN A 114 -21.93 -5.03 -19.48
CA ASN A 114 -23.31 -4.62 -19.77
C ASN A 114 -23.40 -3.34 -20.62
N TYR A 115 -22.34 -2.52 -20.63
CA TYR A 115 -22.24 -1.31 -21.41
C TYR A 115 -21.28 -1.46 -22.60
N PHE A 116 -20.81 -2.67 -22.89
CA PHE A 116 -19.73 -2.90 -23.87
C PHE A 116 -20.03 -2.32 -25.25
N GLU A 117 -21.27 -2.38 -25.72
CA GLU A 117 -21.68 -1.83 -27.01
C GLU A 117 -21.52 -0.29 -27.07
N LEU A 118 -21.85 0.41 -25.97
CA LEU A 118 -21.66 1.85 -25.83
C LEU A 118 -20.17 2.23 -25.74
N ILE A 119 -19.36 1.41 -25.06
CA ILE A 119 -17.91 1.60 -25.03
C ILE A 119 -17.33 1.38 -26.45
N ALA A 120 -17.78 0.35 -27.16
CA ALA A 120 -17.30 0.03 -28.49
C ALA A 120 -17.67 1.09 -29.54
N SER A 121 -18.81 1.77 -29.41
CA SER A 121 -19.17 2.88 -30.31
C SER A 121 -18.33 4.14 -30.07
N HIS A 122 -17.86 4.37 -28.84
CA HIS A 122 -17.13 5.59 -28.44
C HIS A 122 -15.67 5.35 -28.00
N TRP A 123 -15.10 4.20 -28.32
CA TRP A 123 -13.78 3.77 -27.83
C TRP A 123 -12.66 4.78 -28.17
N LEU A 124 -12.71 5.40 -29.36
CA LEU A 124 -11.76 6.44 -29.76
C LEU A 124 -11.80 7.66 -28.84
N VAL A 125 -13.01 8.14 -28.52
CA VAL A 125 -13.20 9.30 -27.64
C VAL A 125 -12.75 8.98 -26.23
N ILE A 126 -13.05 7.77 -25.73
CA ILE A 126 -12.64 7.31 -24.39
C ILE A 126 -11.10 7.27 -24.30
N VAL A 127 -10.43 6.56 -25.22
CA VAL A 127 -8.96 6.43 -25.20
C VAL A 127 -8.29 7.79 -25.34
N PHE A 128 -8.75 8.62 -26.27
CA PHE A 128 -8.18 9.94 -26.49
C PHE A 128 -8.37 10.85 -25.27
N SER A 129 -9.57 10.87 -24.68
CA SER A 129 -9.85 11.63 -23.46
C SER A 129 -8.99 11.15 -22.30
N LEU A 130 -8.85 9.84 -22.08
CA LEU A 130 -8.02 9.29 -21.00
C LEU A 130 -6.55 9.68 -21.19
N PHE A 131 -6.01 9.48 -22.40
CA PHE A 131 -4.61 9.78 -22.68
C PHE A 131 -4.33 11.28 -22.52
N PHE A 132 -5.17 12.13 -23.10
CA PHE A 132 -5.01 13.58 -23.03
C PHE A 132 -5.18 14.12 -21.61
N THR A 133 -6.22 13.68 -20.88
CA THR A 133 -6.41 14.06 -19.47
C THR A 133 -5.25 13.60 -18.60
N THR A 134 -4.71 12.40 -18.82
CA THR A 134 -3.57 11.90 -18.05
C THR A 134 -2.31 12.72 -18.33
N LEU A 135 -1.99 12.98 -19.60
CA LEU A 135 -0.85 13.82 -19.98
C LEU A 135 -0.98 15.24 -19.40
N LEU A 136 -2.16 15.84 -19.56
CA LEU A 136 -2.41 17.20 -19.09
C LEU A 136 -2.33 17.29 -17.57
N THR A 137 -2.93 16.34 -16.85
CA THR A 137 -2.87 16.28 -15.38
C THR A 137 -1.44 16.10 -14.90
N LEU A 138 -0.66 15.19 -15.51
CA LEU A 138 0.73 14.97 -15.16
C LEU A 138 1.58 16.23 -15.39
N PHE A 139 1.38 16.91 -16.52
CA PHE A 139 2.08 18.16 -16.84
C PHE A 139 1.73 19.28 -15.86
N MET A 140 0.44 19.48 -15.58
CA MET A 140 -0.04 20.48 -14.61
C MET A 140 0.49 20.22 -13.20
N VAL A 141 0.35 18.99 -12.70
CA VAL A 141 0.83 18.61 -11.36
C VAL A 141 2.34 18.72 -11.27
N GLY A 142 3.07 18.28 -12.31
CA GLY A 142 4.53 18.39 -12.38
C GLY A 142 5.01 19.85 -12.37
N HIS A 143 4.40 20.72 -13.17
CA HIS A 143 4.71 22.15 -13.17
C HIS A 143 4.35 22.82 -11.84
N CYS A 144 3.19 22.50 -11.27
CA CYS A 144 2.76 23.02 -9.97
C CYS A 144 3.76 22.63 -8.87
N TYR A 145 4.21 21.37 -8.86
CA TYR A 145 5.21 20.88 -7.93
C TYR A 145 6.57 21.58 -8.10
N GLN A 146 7.04 21.74 -9.35
CA GLN A 146 8.29 22.47 -9.63
C GLN A 146 8.20 23.93 -9.23
N TRP A 147 7.06 24.59 -9.45
CA TRP A 147 6.84 25.97 -9.02
C TRP A 147 6.90 26.10 -7.49
N LEU A 148 6.22 25.20 -6.77
CA LEU A 148 6.22 25.18 -5.29
C LEU A 148 7.62 24.93 -4.69
N ILE A 149 8.45 24.10 -5.35
CA ILE A 149 9.82 23.83 -4.90
C ILE A 149 10.77 24.97 -5.22
N LYS A 150 10.54 25.68 -6.34
CA LYS A 150 11.39 26.80 -6.75
C LYS A 150 11.29 28.00 -5.80
N GLU A 151 10.19 28.11 -5.04
CA GLU A 151 10.01 29.15 -4.02
C GLU A 151 10.73 28.84 -2.68
N LYS A 152 11.32 27.64 -2.55
CA LYS A 152 12.10 27.20 -1.37
C LYS A 152 13.61 27.11 -1.61
N GLN A 153 14.12 27.60 -2.74
CA GLN A 153 15.55 27.75 -3.06
C GLN A 153 15.85 29.22 -3.31
#